data_AF-A0A7Y4S6B8-F1
#
_entry.id   AF-A0A7Y4S6B8-F1
#
_cell.length_a   1.000
_cell.length_b   1.000
_cell.length_c   1.000
_cell.angle_alpha   90.00
_cell.angle_beta   90.00
_cell.angle_gamma   90.00
#
_symmetry.space_group_name_H-M   'P 1'
#
loop_
_entity.id
_entity.type
_entity.pdbx_description
1 polymer ?
#
loop_
_entity_poly.entity_id
_entity_poly.type
_entity_poly.pdbx_seq_one_letter_code
_entity_poly.pdbx_strand_id
1 'polypeptide(L)'
;MSLLLHHSGAGTQGGQLQPQQLRIINCADQIDELTAHIGIFFDEISAGCNCNDDPSTTHDYCEVHIHIAKPSAQITFAHVAT
;
A
#
# COMPACT_ATOMS: atom_id res chain seq x y z
N MET A 1 13.68 -13.79 -2.48
CA MET A 1 12.32 -13.76 -3.05
C MET A 1 11.78 -12.36 -2.81
N SER A 2 11.82 -11.49 -3.82
CA SER A 2 11.37 -10.10 -3.72
C SER A 2 9.93 -10.03 -4.20
N LEU A 3 9.01 -9.56 -3.35
CA LEU A 3 7.64 -9.30 -3.75
C LEU A 3 7.62 -7.89 -4.36
N LEU A 4 7.75 -7.78 -5.69
CA LEU A 4 7.49 -6.52 -6.38
C LEU A 4 5.97 -6.30 -6.42
N LEU A 5 5.47 -5.47 -5.49
CA LEU A 5 4.15 -4.87 -5.60
C LEU A 5 4.21 -3.80 -6.71
N HIS A 6 3.99 -4.20 -7.96
CA HIS A 6 3.68 -3.24 -9.02
C HIS A 6 2.25 -2.74 -8.82
N HIS A 7 2.04 -1.74 -7.95
CA HIS A 7 0.79 -0.99 -8.01
C HIS A 7 0.90 0.03 -9.14
N SER A 8 0.14 -0.18 -10.20
CA SER A 8 -0.15 0.86 -11.19
C SER A 8 -1.63 1.21 -11.00
N GLY A 9 -1.98 1.64 -9.79
CA GLY A 9 -3.33 2.11 -9.48
C GLY A 9 -3.51 3.52 -10.02
N ALA A 10 -4.59 3.76 -10.76
CA ALA A 10 -5.06 5.12 -10.97
C ALA A 10 -5.46 5.68 -9.60
N GLY A 11 -4.96 6.88 -9.26
CA GLY A 11 -5.41 7.55 -8.05
C GLY A 11 -6.91 7.87 -8.13
N THR A 12 -7.51 8.15 -6.98
CA THR A 12 -8.95 8.39 -6.86
C THR A 12 -9.42 9.61 -7.66
N GLN A 13 -8.49 10.50 -8.01
CA GLN A 13 -8.70 11.70 -8.83
C GLN A 13 -8.08 11.57 -10.23
N GLY A 14 -7.66 10.36 -10.64
CA GLY A 14 -7.02 10.11 -11.93
C GLY A 14 -5.56 10.60 -12.00
N GLY A 15 -4.95 10.95 -10.87
CA GLY A 15 -3.55 11.32 -10.76
C GLY A 15 -2.61 10.11 -10.78
N GLN A 16 -1.31 10.39 -10.83
CA GLN A 16 -0.27 9.38 -10.67
C GLN A 16 0.04 9.20 -9.18
N LEU A 17 -0.01 7.94 -8.72
CA LEU A 17 0.39 7.58 -7.37
C LEU A 17 1.91 7.47 -7.28
N GLN A 18 2.51 8.24 -6.37
CA GLN A 18 3.93 8.16 -6.06
C GLN A 18 4.12 7.57 -4.65
N PRO A 19 4.61 6.33 -4.52
CA PRO A 19 4.84 5.73 -3.21
C PRO A 19 5.95 6.48 -2.50
N GLN A 20 5.63 7.00 -1.33
CA GLN A 20 6.54 7.80 -0.50
C GLN A 20 7.16 6.96 0.60
N GLN A 21 6.37 6.09 1.22
CA GLN A 21 6.80 5.38 2.41
C GLN A 21 6.07 4.06 2.64
N LEU A 22 6.82 3.09 3.16
CA LEU A 22 6.31 1.85 3.74
C LEU A 22 6.49 1.90 5.26
N ARG A 23 5.46 1.53 6.02
CA ARG A 23 5.57 1.36 7.48
C ARG A 23 4.88 0.10 7.95
N ILE A 24 5.48 -0.57 8.92
CA ILE A 24 4.78 -1.57 9.73
C ILE A 24 3.86 -0.80 10.68
N ILE A 25 2.55 -0.95 10.49
CA ILE A 25 1.51 -0.38 11.35
C ILE A 25 1.38 -1.25 12.61
N ASN A 26 1.34 -2.56 12.42
CA ASN A 26 1.23 -3.54 13.49
C ASN A 26 1.94 -4.83 13.10
N CYS A 27 2.46 -5.54 14.11
CA CYS A 27 2.92 -6.91 13.96
C CYS A 27 2.60 -7.70 15.23
N ALA A 28 2.14 -8.93 15.08
CA ALA A 28 1.95 -9.83 16.19
C ALA A 28 2.60 -11.17 15.92
N ASP A 29 3.28 -11.68 16.93
CA ASP A 29 3.83 -13.02 16.97
C ASP A 29 3.00 -13.85 17.96
N GLN A 30 2.29 -14.85 17.45
CA GLN A 30 1.47 -15.77 18.23
C GLN A 30 1.98 -17.20 18.04
N ILE A 31 1.47 -18.13 18.85
CA ILE A 31 1.97 -19.51 18.88
C ILE A 31 1.93 -20.16 17.48
N ASP A 32 0.81 -20.01 16.77
CA ASP A 32 0.57 -20.67 15.48
C ASP A 32 0.61 -19.73 14.26
N GLU A 33 0.74 -18.42 14.47
CA GLU A 33 0.71 -17.44 13.39
C GLU A 33 1.63 -16.24 13.61
N LEU A 34 2.03 -15.62 12.50
CA LEU A 34 2.64 -14.30 12.46
C LEU A 34 1.75 -13.38 11.61
N THR A 35 1.42 -12.20 12.12
CA THR A 35 0.70 -11.17 11.37
C THR A 35 1.51 -9.91 11.22
N ALA A 36 1.42 -9.26 10.07
CA ALA A 36 1.99 -7.94 9.82
C ALA A 36 1.01 -7.09 9.03
N HIS A 37 0.74 -5.89 9.52
CA HIS A 37 -0.09 -4.89 8.86
C HIS A 37 0.86 -3.81 8.36
N ILE A 38 0.89 -3.60 7.04
CA ILE A 38 1.83 -2.70 6.39
C ILE A 38 1.02 -1.59 5.72
N GLY A 39 1.33 -0.34 6.08
CA GLY A 39 0.81 0.84 5.40
C GLY A 39 1.70 1.22 4.22
N ILE A 40 1.09 1.46 3.07
CA ILE A 40 1.71 2.01 1.88
C ILE A 40 1.17 3.42 1.71
N PHE A 41 2.02 4.42 1.95
CA PHE A 41 1.66 5.83 1.88
C PHE A 41 2.13 6.40 0.55
N PHE A 42 1.23 7.08 -0.16
CA PHE A 42 1.51 7.67 -1.45
C PHE A 42 0.94 9.07 -1.57
N ASP A 43 1.58 9.85 -2.44
CA ASP A 43 1.03 11.10 -2.93
C ASP A 43 0.37 10.84 -4.27
N GLU A 44 -0.92 11.18 -4.39
CA GLU A 44 -1.56 11.32 -5.69
C GLU A 44 -1.25 12.71 -6.23
N ILE A 45 -0.50 12.76 -7.32
CA ILE A 45 -0.25 14.00 -8.06
C ILE A 45 -1.19 14.04 -9.26
N SER A 46 -2.17 14.93 -9.23
CA SER A 46 -3.03 15.21 -10.37
C SER A 46 -2.54 16.47 -11.09
N ALA A 47 -2.22 16.33 -12.36
CA ALA A 47 -1.96 17.46 -13.25
C ALA A 47 -3.16 17.59 -14.20
N GLY A 48 -3.78 18.76 -14.24
CA GLY A 48 -4.80 19.04 -15.25
C GLY A 48 -4.20 18.92 -16.65
N CYS A 49 -4.99 18.48 -17.64
CA CYS A 49 -4.56 18.50 -19.05
C CYS A 49 -4.28 19.92 -19.59
N ASN A 50 -4.50 20.96 -18.79
CA ASN A 50 -4.24 22.35 -19.14
C ASN A 50 -2.82 22.73 -18.69
N CYS A 51 -2.02 23.28 -19.59
CA CYS A 51 -0.62 23.71 -19.34
C CYS A 51 -0.47 24.85 -18.30
N ASN A 52 -1.53 25.23 -17.58
CA ASN A 52 -1.60 26.36 -16.66
C ASN A 52 -2.26 26.02 -15.31
N ASP A 53 -2.64 24.76 -15.06
CA ASP A 53 -3.08 24.32 -13.73
C ASP A 53 -1.89 23.79 -12.95
N ASP A 54 -1.69 24.31 -11.74
CA ASP A 54 -0.69 23.77 -10.83
C ASP A 54 -1.07 22.34 -10.43
N PRO A 55 -0.11 21.40 -10.39
CA PRO A 55 -0.39 20.05 -9.95
C PRO A 55 -0.89 20.08 -8.51
N SER A 56 -2.00 19.37 -8.25
CA SER A 56 -2.51 19.20 -6.89
C SER A 56 -1.99 17.89 -6.30
N THR A 57 -1.59 17.94 -5.02
CA THR A 57 -1.08 16.78 -4.29
C THR A 57 -2.08 16.38 -3.22
N THR A 58 -2.55 15.14 -3.27
CA THR A 58 -3.39 14.54 -2.21
C THR A 58 -2.63 13.40 -1.55
N HIS A 59 -2.61 13.35 -0.22
CA HIS A 59 -2.00 12.26 0.52
C HIS A 59 -3.03 11.16 0.77
N ASP A 60 -2.65 9.92 0.50
CA ASP A 60 -3.52 8.77 0.69
C ASP A 60 -2.69 7.53 1.06
N TYR A 61 -3.36 6.48 1.55
CA TYR A 61 -2.71 5.24 1.94
C TYR A 61 -3.61 4.02 1.76
N CYS A 62 -2.99 2.87 1.54
CA CYS A 62 -3.64 1.58 1.63
C CYS A 62 -2.89 0.64 2.57
N GLU A 63 -3.58 -0.40 3.03
CA GLU A 63 -2.99 -1.41 3.89
C GLU A 63 -2.86 -2.77 3.21
N VAL A 64 -1.72 -3.41 3.42
CA VAL A 64 -1.47 -4.81 3.09
C VAL A 64 -1.34 -5.59 4.39
N HIS A 65 -2.19 -6.59 4.56
CA HIS A 65 -2.14 -7.50 5.69
C HIS A 65 -1.48 -8.80 5.24
N ILE A 66 -0.43 -9.19 5.94
CA ILE A 66 0.29 -10.44 5.75
C ILE A 66 -0.06 -11.35 6.91
N HIS A 67 -0.49 -12.57 6.59
CA HIS A 67 -0.72 -13.65 7.54
C HIS A 67 0.19 -14.83 7.19
N ILE A 68 0.92 -15.34 8.19
CA ILE A 68 1.77 -16.53 8.04
C ILE A 68 1.34 -17.57 9.06
N ALA A 69 0.82 -18.70 8.59
CA ALA A 69 0.58 -19.86 9.43
C ALA A 69 1.92 -20.58 9.70
N LYS A 70 2.40 -20.57 10.95
CA LYS A 70 3.70 -21.16 11.32
C LYS A 70 3.80 -22.66 11.07
N PRO A 71 2.78 -23.50 11.36
CA PRO A 71 2.89 -24.94 11.18
C PRO A 71 3.12 -25.35 9.72
N SER A 72 2.60 -24.58 8.77
CA SER A 72 2.65 -24.89 7.34
C SER A 72 3.56 -23.96 6.53
N ALA A 73 4.03 -22.87 7.13
CA ALA A 73 4.67 -21.73 6.47
C ALA A 73 3.82 -21.13 5.32
N GLN A 74 2.50 -21.36 5.31
CA GLN A 74 1.61 -20.79 4.31
C GLN A 74 1.48 -19.28 4.55
N ILE A 75 1.61 -18.49 3.48
CA ILE A 75 1.52 -17.04 3.51
C ILE A 75 0.27 -16.61 2.74
N THR A 76 -0.55 -15.78 3.37
CA THR A 76 -1.73 -15.14 2.75
C THR A 76 -1.58 -13.63 2.79
N PHE A 77 -2.02 -12.98 1.72
CA PHE A 77 -2.04 -11.52 1.58
C PHE A 77 -3.47 -11.03 1.42
N ALA A 78 -3.84 -9.98 2.14
CA ALA A 78 -5.09 -9.26 1.95
C ALA A 78 -4.80 -7.76 1.72
N HIS A 79 -5.50 -7.16 0.76
CA HIS A 79 -5.51 -5.72 0.55
C HIS A 79 -6.74 -5.14 1.24
N VAL A 80 -6.55 -4.13 2.07
CA VAL A 80 -7.65 -3.35 2.65
C VAL A 80 -7.69 -2.02 1.92
N ALA A 81 -8.71 -1.86 1.09
CA ALA A 81 -9.05 -0.57 0.50
C ALA A 81 -9.77 0.27 1.58
N THR A 82 -9.19 1.42 1.91
CA THR A 82 -9.77 2.40 2.83
C THR A 82 -10.78 3.29 2.13
#